data_AF-A0A3M1WIG9-F1
#
_entry.id   AF-A0A3M1WIG9-F1
#
_cell.length_a   1.000
_cell.length_b   1.000
_cell.length_c   1.000
_cell.angle_alpha   90.00
_cell.angle_beta   90.00
_cell.angle_gamma   90.00
#
_symmetry.space_group_name_H-M   'P 1'
#
loop_
_entity.id
_entity.type
_entity.pdbx_description
1 polymer ?
#
loop_
_entity_poly.entity_id
_entity_poly.type
_entity_poly.pdbx_seq_one_letter_code
_entity_poly.pdbx_strand_id
1 'polypeptide(L)'
;MPNPGRPAQTLEGLWQGTLDVGGTTLRLVLNISTAPDGRLIGHLDSLDQGAMNLPIDRITFDGKRVRLEMKGLNAAYEGRLSEDGSDISGQWTQGGISLPLTFRRTDEAPTLRRPQEPKKPYPYSEEEVIYENRRAGVKLAGTLTLPRSPGPFPAVLLITGSGPQDRNETVAGHRPFLVLADYLTRRGIAVLRVDDRGVGGSTGSVTDATSQDFAEDVLAGVAYLKRRPEIDPEQIGLIGHSEGGLIAPLAAIRSSDIAFIILMSAPGLPGEDILLLQAAAIAKASGASDDVIAINRAIQKRIFDMVKRSEADRLTEERLREDVMAFIAQLPEEQKNIARRFTATLNRQIKMVLTPWFRFFLTYDPRPTLKKVTCPVLVISGERDLQVPPRENLPAIVEALEGGGNSDYQVVKLPGLNHLLQRCQTGLPAEYAKIEETINPVVLEIIADWILRHARRQ
;
A
#
# COMPACT_ATOMS: atom_id res chain seq x y z
N MET A 1 33.83 -15.58 -50.77
CA MET A 1 33.61 -16.35 -49.53
C MET A 1 32.61 -15.57 -48.69
N PRO A 2 31.40 -16.07 -48.43
CA PRO A 2 30.44 -15.41 -47.56
C PRO A 2 30.92 -15.47 -46.11
N ASN A 3 30.73 -14.38 -45.37
CA ASN A 3 31.08 -14.22 -43.96
C ASN A 3 30.29 -15.26 -43.11
N PRO A 4 30.91 -16.08 -42.25
CA PRO A 4 30.19 -17.03 -41.41
C PRO A 4 29.30 -16.26 -40.43
N GLY A 5 28.07 -16.74 -40.29
CA GLY A 5 26.94 -15.96 -39.80
C GLY A 5 27.11 -15.36 -38.42
N ARG A 6 26.80 -14.07 -38.31
CA ARG A 6 26.21 -13.53 -37.08
C ARG A 6 24.96 -14.38 -36.79
N PRO A 7 24.79 -14.94 -35.58
CA PRO A 7 23.53 -15.58 -35.21
C PRO A 7 22.38 -14.59 -35.46
N ALA A 8 21.24 -15.08 -35.96
CA ALA A 8 20.05 -14.26 -36.12
C ALA A 8 19.80 -13.52 -34.80
N GLN A 9 19.58 -12.20 -34.85
CA GLN A 9 19.21 -11.43 -33.67
C GLN A 9 17.84 -11.92 -33.22
N THR A 10 17.80 -12.72 -32.18
CA THR A 10 16.55 -13.28 -31.68
C THR A 10 15.98 -12.39 -30.59
N LEU A 11 14.65 -12.38 -30.45
CA LEU A 11 13.98 -11.57 -29.44
C LEU A 11 13.91 -12.30 -28.09
N GLU A 12 14.08 -13.62 -28.06
CA GLU A 12 14.07 -14.39 -26.81
C GLU A 12 15.15 -13.92 -25.84
N GLY A 13 14.84 -14.05 -24.57
CA GLY A 13 15.71 -13.69 -23.47
C GLY A 13 15.08 -12.64 -22.57
N LEU A 14 15.92 -12.14 -21.69
CA LEU A 14 15.54 -11.24 -20.64
C LEU A 14 16.02 -9.82 -20.97
N TRP A 15 15.13 -8.87 -20.72
CA TRP A 15 15.34 -7.48 -21.08
C TRP A 15 14.96 -6.58 -19.91
N GLN A 16 15.71 -5.52 -19.69
CA GLN A 16 15.46 -4.57 -18.62
C GLN A 16 15.31 -3.15 -19.17
N GLY A 17 14.24 -2.46 -18.77
CA GLY A 17 14.00 -1.06 -19.11
C GLY A 17 13.72 -0.24 -17.86
N THR A 18 13.82 1.08 -18.00
CA THR A 18 13.34 2.03 -16.99
C THR A 18 12.39 2.99 -17.66
N LEU A 19 11.13 2.99 -17.22
CA LEU A 19 10.08 3.88 -17.70
C LEU A 19 9.95 5.07 -16.75
N ASP A 20 10.06 6.29 -17.26
CA ASP A 20 9.78 7.52 -16.50
C ASP A 20 8.32 7.93 -16.75
N VAL A 21 7.52 7.94 -15.69
CA VAL A 21 6.10 8.30 -15.73
C VAL A 21 5.83 9.69 -15.14
N GLY A 22 6.79 10.61 -15.27
CA GLY A 22 6.66 11.99 -14.83
C GLY A 22 6.96 12.15 -13.34
N GLY A 23 8.19 11.83 -12.95
CA GLY A 23 8.69 11.98 -11.57
C GLY A 23 8.74 10.69 -10.75
N THR A 24 8.23 9.59 -11.30
CA THR A 24 8.46 8.22 -10.80
C THR A 24 9.13 7.40 -11.89
N THR A 25 10.14 6.61 -11.52
CA THR A 25 10.80 5.67 -12.45
C THR A 25 10.40 4.24 -12.10
N LEU A 26 10.05 3.46 -13.12
CA LEU A 26 9.64 2.06 -13.02
C LEU A 26 10.64 1.18 -13.75
N ARG A 27 11.33 0.30 -13.03
CA ARG A 27 12.18 -0.75 -13.58
C ARG A 27 11.29 -1.89 -14.06
N LEU A 28 11.34 -2.10 -15.36
CA LEU A 28 10.57 -3.13 -16.04
C LEU A 28 11.50 -4.26 -16.47
N VAL A 29 11.06 -5.49 -16.26
CA VAL A 29 11.75 -6.70 -16.75
C VAL A 29 10.83 -7.40 -17.74
N LEU A 30 11.27 -7.52 -18.98
CA LEU A 30 10.56 -8.18 -20.05
C LEU A 30 11.22 -9.53 -20.31
N ASN A 31 10.44 -10.60 -20.16
CA ASN A 31 10.88 -11.96 -20.42
C ASN A 31 10.15 -12.51 -21.65
N ILE A 32 10.91 -12.86 -22.68
CA ILE A 32 10.39 -13.41 -23.94
C ILE A 32 10.97 -14.80 -24.14
N SER A 33 10.09 -15.74 -24.45
CA SER A 33 10.43 -17.11 -24.81
C SER A 33 9.59 -17.58 -26.00
N THR A 34 9.91 -18.75 -26.53
CA THR A 34 9.20 -19.34 -27.67
C THR A 34 8.43 -20.55 -27.19
N ALA A 35 7.12 -20.56 -27.44
CA ALA A 35 6.25 -21.70 -27.16
C ALA A 35 6.55 -22.88 -28.10
N PRO A 36 6.11 -24.11 -27.76
CA PRO A 36 6.35 -25.29 -28.61
C PRO A 36 5.82 -25.17 -30.05
N ASP A 37 4.81 -24.32 -30.27
CA ASP A 37 4.22 -24.03 -31.57
C ASP A 37 5.00 -22.97 -32.38
N GLY A 38 6.15 -22.50 -31.86
CA GLY A 38 7.00 -21.50 -32.48
C GLY A 38 6.55 -20.05 -32.25
N ARG A 39 5.47 -19.82 -31.49
CA ARG A 39 4.98 -18.48 -31.18
C ARG A 39 5.79 -17.85 -30.03
N LEU A 40 6.11 -16.57 -30.16
CA LEU A 40 6.68 -15.79 -29.06
C LEU A 40 5.64 -15.58 -27.96
N ILE A 41 6.03 -15.89 -26.74
CA ILE A 41 5.27 -15.68 -25.51
C ILE A 41 6.13 -14.91 -24.51
N GLY A 42 5.51 -14.24 -23.56
CA GLY A 42 6.28 -13.49 -22.59
C GLY A 42 5.43 -12.86 -21.49
N HIS A 43 6.13 -12.33 -20.51
CA HIS A 43 5.57 -11.55 -19.43
C HIS A 43 6.43 -10.33 -19.14
N LEU A 44 5.84 -9.37 -18.44
CA LEU A 44 6.48 -8.16 -17.95
C LEU A 44 6.39 -8.14 -16.41
N ASP A 45 7.49 -7.79 -15.77
CA ASP A 45 7.51 -7.45 -14.35
C ASP A 45 7.73 -5.94 -14.20
N SER A 46 6.99 -5.32 -13.29
CA SER A 46 7.26 -3.96 -12.81
C SER A 46 7.76 -4.05 -11.38
N LEU A 47 9.08 -4.06 -11.23
CA LEU A 47 9.75 -4.34 -9.96
C LEU A 47 9.34 -3.34 -8.88
N ASP A 48 9.31 -2.05 -9.23
CA ASP A 48 8.99 -0.99 -8.29
C ASP A 48 7.51 -0.96 -7.86
N GLN A 49 6.64 -1.62 -8.63
CA GLN A 49 5.23 -1.79 -8.30
C GLN A 49 4.91 -3.16 -7.70
N GLY A 50 5.89 -4.07 -7.64
CA GLY A 50 5.70 -5.47 -7.22
C GLY A 50 4.76 -6.27 -8.14
N ALA A 51 4.46 -5.76 -9.34
CA ALA A 51 3.59 -6.42 -10.29
C ALA A 51 4.42 -7.43 -11.11
N MET A 52 4.28 -8.71 -10.80
CA MET A 52 5.08 -9.78 -11.38
C MET A 52 4.25 -10.63 -12.34
N ASN A 53 4.90 -11.18 -13.36
CA ASN A 53 4.36 -12.08 -14.37
C ASN A 53 3.14 -11.50 -15.11
N LEU A 54 3.17 -10.19 -15.43
CA LEU A 54 2.09 -9.55 -16.19
C LEU A 54 2.05 -10.13 -17.61
N PRO A 55 0.93 -10.73 -18.05
CA PRO A 55 0.89 -11.42 -19.33
C PRO A 55 1.01 -10.46 -20.51
N ILE A 56 1.80 -10.85 -21.52
CA ILE A 56 1.80 -10.18 -22.83
C ILE A 56 0.89 -10.99 -23.76
N ASP A 57 -0.26 -10.42 -24.10
CA ASP A 57 -1.28 -11.08 -24.92
C ASP A 57 -0.81 -11.36 -26.35
N ARG A 58 0.03 -10.48 -26.90
CA ARG A 58 0.56 -10.63 -28.25
C ARG A 58 1.97 -10.06 -28.37
N ILE A 59 2.86 -10.84 -28.98
CA ILE A 59 4.20 -10.44 -29.38
C ILE A 59 4.29 -10.61 -30.89
N THR A 60 4.68 -9.55 -31.61
CA THR A 60 5.03 -9.64 -33.04
C THR A 60 6.44 -9.12 -33.27
N PHE A 61 7.21 -9.87 -34.03
CA PHE A 61 8.58 -9.53 -34.39
C PHE A 61 8.84 -9.85 -35.86
N ASP A 62 9.33 -8.88 -36.62
CA ASP A 62 9.64 -9.03 -38.05
C ASP A 62 11.16 -9.14 -38.33
N GLY A 63 11.97 -9.34 -37.29
CA GLY A 63 13.43 -9.32 -37.36
C GLY A 63 14.06 -7.97 -36.98
N LYS A 64 13.29 -6.87 -36.96
CA LYS A 64 13.77 -5.56 -36.49
C LYS A 64 12.77 -4.83 -35.60
N ARG A 65 11.48 -4.89 -35.91
CA ARG A 65 10.41 -4.20 -35.18
C ARG A 65 9.75 -5.16 -34.21
N VAL A 66 9.59 -4.70 -32.98
CA VAL A 66 8.94 -5.43 -31.89
C VAL A 66 7.65 -4.69 -31.54
N ARG A 67 6.55 -5.42 -31.44
CA ARG A 67 5.29 -4.93 -30.85
C ARG A 67 4.84 -5.89 -29.76
N LEU A 68 4.55 -5.33 -28.59
CA LEU A 68 3.99 -6.03 -27.44
C LEU A 68 2.61 -5.45 -27.14
N GLU A 69 1.60 -6.30 -26.96
CA GLU A 69 0.24 -5.88 -26.58
C GLU A 69 -0.13 -6.52 -25.24
N MET A 70 -0.54 -5.69 -24.28
CA MET A 70 -0.97 -6.09 -22.94
C MET A 70 -2.37 -5.53 -22.67
N LYS A 71 -3.39 -6.29 -23.06
CA LYS A 71 -4.81 -5.93 -22.93
C LYS A 71 -5.19 -5.68 -21.48
N GLY A 72 -4.70 -6.52 -20.56
CA GLY A 72 -4.97 -6.37 -19.12
C GLY A 72 -4.51 -5.03 -18.54
N LEU A 73 -3.47 -4.42 -19.13
CA LEU A 73 -2.94 -3.13 -18.71
C LEU A 73 -3.45 -1.95 -19.55
N ASN A 74 -4.24 -2.24 -20.60
CA ASN A 74 -4.54 -1.30 -21.67
C ASN A 74 -3.27 -0.59 -22.18
N ALA A 75 -2.22 -1.39 -22.42
CA ALA A 75 -0.89 -0.91 -22.77
C ALA A 75 -0.32 -1.62 -23.99
N ALA A 76 0.55 -0.91 -24.71
CA ALA A 76 1.32 -1.46 -25.83
C ALA A 76 2.74 -0.89 -25.82
N TYR A 77 3.67 -1.66 -26.38
CA TYR A 77 5.03 -1.19 -26.64
C TYR A 77 5.38 -1.43 -28.10
N GLU A 78 5.93 -0.41 -28.75
CA GLU A 78 6.45 -0.50 -30.12
C GLU A 78 7.91 -0.05 -30.12
N GLY A 79 8.81 -0.94 -30.54
CA GLY A 79 10.25 -0.66 -30.52
C GLY A 79 11.00 -1.30 -31.68
N ARG A 80 12.29 -0.96 -31.76
CA ARG A 80 13.21 -1.47 -32.77
C ARG A 80 14.44 -2.07 -32.10
N LEU A 81 14.74 -3.31 -32.45
CA LEU A 81 15.93 -4.04 -32.03
C LEU A 81 17.18 -3.44 -32.70
N SER A 82 18.24 -3.25 -31.91
CA SER A 82 19.55 -2.76 -32.35
C SER A 82 20.29 -3.80 -33.19
N GLU A 83 21.25 -3.37 -34.01
CA GLU A 83 22.00 -4.25 -34.92
C GLU A 83 22.97 -5.24 -34.23
N ASP A 84 23.23 -5.04 -32.95
CA ASP A 84 23.96 -5.97 -32.09
C ASP A 84 23.02 -6.81 -31.21
N GLY A 85 21.71 -6.55 -31.25
CA GLY A 85 20.71 -7.27 -30.49
C GLY A 85 20.74 -6.99 -28.98
N SER A 86 21.41 -5.92 -28.54
CA SER A 86 21.53 -5.53 -27.13
C SER A 86 20.39 -4.66 -26.62
N ASP A 87 19.74 -3.89 -27.50
CA ASP A 87 18.74 -2.90 -27.11
C ASP A 87 17.49 -2.97 -27.97
N ILE A 88 16.33 -2.75 -27.37
CA ILE A 88 15.07 -2.47 -28.05
C ILE A 88 14.67 -1.05 -27.66
N SER A 89 14.78 -0.11 -28.60
CA SER A 89 14.43 1.29 -28.38
C SER A 89 13.04 1.57 -28.94
N GLY A 90 12.15 2.15 -28.13
CA GLY A 90 10.75 2.28 -28.52
C GLY A 90 9.92 3.21 -27.66
N GLN A 91 8.60 3.10 -27.83
CA GLN A 91 7.58 3.87 -27.14
C GLN A 91 6.63 2.93 -26.40
N TRP A 92 6.46 3.20 -25.12
CA TRP A 92 5.40 2.63 -24.29
C TRP A 92 4.15 3.50 -24.40
N THR A 93 3.00 2.92 -24.68
CA THR A 93 1.72 3.64 -24.75
C THR A 93 0.73 3.02 -23.78
N GLN A 94 0.18 3.83 -22.86
CA GLN A 94 -0.80 3.39 -21.88
C GLN A 94 -1.71 4.56 -21.49
N GLY A 95 -3.02 4.32 -21.43
CA GLY A 95 -3.99 5.33 -20.99
C GLY A 95 -4.00 6.62 -21.82
N GLY A 96 -3.64 6.54 -23.12
CA GLY A 96 -3.53 7.68 -24.01
C GLY A 96 -2.21 8.47 -23.92
N ILE A 97 -1.29 8.07 -23.05
CA ILE A 97 0.05 8.67 -22.90
C ILE A 97 1.07 7.79 -23.61
N SER A 98 2.01 8.41 -24.34
CA SER A 98 3.13 7.73 -24.98
C SER A 98 4.46 8.21 -24.38
N LEU A 99 5.31 7.28 -23.97
CA LEU A 99 6.54 7.53 -23.23
C LEU A 99 7.71 6.73 -23.81
N PRO A 100 8.92 7.32 -23.93
CA PRO A 100 10.08 6.59 -24.44
C PRO A 100 10.50 5.50 -23.45
N LEU A 101 10.82 4.32 -23.99
CA LEU A 101 11.32 3.19 -23.20
C LEU A 101 12.33 2.40 -24.02
N THR A 102 13.52 2.24 -23.45
CA THR A 102 14.56 1.37 -24.00
C THR A 102 14.73 0.16 -23.09
N PHE A 103 14.61 -1.03 -23.68
CA PHE A 103 14.91 -2.29 -23.04
C PHE A 103 16.32 -2.73 -23.43
N ARG A 104 17.17 -3.05 -22.44
CA ARG A 104 18.51 -3.59 -22.65
C ARG A 104 18.53 -5.07 -22.30
N ARG A 105 19.19 -5.89 -23.11
CA ARG A 105 19.35 -7.31 -22.83
C ARG A 105 20.16 -7.51 -21.54
N THR A 106 19.74 -8.46 -20.73
CA THR A 106 20.43 -8.85 -19.49
C THR A 106 20.37 -10.37 -19.33
N ASP A 107 21.36 -10.95 -18.66
CA ASP A 107 21.37 -12.38 -18.35
C ASP A 107 20.59 -12.69 -17.06
N GLU A 108 20.41 -11.69 -16.19
CA GLU A 108 19.72 -11.82 -14.91
C GLU A 108 18.75 -10.66 -14.68
N ALA A 109 17.60 -10.97 -14.06
CA ALA A 109 16.65 -9.95 -13.64
C ALA A 109 17.18 -9.29 -12.36
N PRO A 110 17.11 -7.96 -12.23
CA PRO A 110 17.39 -7.32 -10.95
C PRO A 110 16.44 -7.89 -9.88
N THR A 111 16.97 -8.60 -8.91
CA THR A 111 16.17 -9.09 -7.78
C THR A 111 16.05 -8.02 -6.73
N LEU A 112 14.83 -7.72 -6.28
CA LEU A 112 14.63 -6.92 -5.08
C LEU A 112 15.20 -7.68 -3.87
N ARG A 113 16.21 -7.11 -3.22
CA ARG A 113 16.79 -7.70 -2.01
C ARG A 113 15.94 -7.28 -0.80
N ARG A 114 15.40 -8.27 -0.09
CA ARG A 114 14.58 -8.11 1.12
C ARG A 114 15.15 -8.97 2.24
N PRO A 115 16.29 -8.58 2.84
CA PRO A 115 17.06 -9.45 3.74
C PRO A 115 16.34 -9.82 5.04
N GLN A 116 15.31 -9.05 5.42
CA GLN A 116 14.49 -9.30 6.61
C GLN A 116 13.35 -10.28 6.37
N GLU A 117 13.05 -10.63 5.12
CA GLU A 117 11.99 -11.62 4.86
C GLU A 117 12.41 -12.99 5.41
N PRO A 118 11.58 -13.59 6.28
CA PRO A 118 11.93 -14.84 6.92
C PRO A 118 11.97 -15.97 5.89
N LYS A 119 12.87 -16.92 6.11
CA LYS A 119 13.02 -18.12 5.25
C LYS A 119 12.62 -19.38 6.01
N LYS A 120 11.93 -20.28 5.32
CA LYS A 120 11.56 -21.61 5.84
C LYS A 120 12.81 -22.50 5.97
N PRO A 121 12.79 -23.50 6.88
CA PRO A 121 11.74 -23.77 7.86
C PRO A 121 11.73 -22.74 9.00
N TYR A 122 10.53 -22.31 9.43
CA TYR A 122 10.38 -21.40 10.55
C TYR A 122 10.50 -22.14 11.91
N PRO A 123 10.99 -21.47 12.97
CA PRO A 123 11.07 -22.05 14.31
C PRO A 123 9.70 -22.05 15.04
N TYR A 124 8.63 -21.66 14.36
CA TYR A 124 7.25 -21.62 14.82
C TYR A 124 6.36 -22.42 13.86
N SER A 125 5.09 -22.64 14.21
CA SER A 125 4.09 -23.20 13.28
C SER A 125 3.31 -22.10 12.57
N GLU A 126 2.84 -22.41 11.36
CA GLU A 126 1.93 -21.58 10.60
C GLU A 126 0.71 -22.42 10.19
N GLU A 127 -0.48 -21.84 10.30
CA GLU A 127 -1.75 -22.44 9.89
C GLU A 127 -2.44 -21.50 8.92
N GLU A 128 -2.86 -22.02 7.76
CA GLU A 128 -3.79 -21.32 6.87
C GLU A 128 -5.19 -21.42 7.47
N VAL A 129 -5.82 -20.27 7.69
CA VAL A 129 -7.09 -20.18 8.40
C VAL A 129 -8.13 -19.46 7.55
N ILE A 130 -9.39 -19.86 7.72
CA ILE A 130 -10.55 -19.13 7.19
C ILE A 130 -11.56 -19.00 8.31
N TYR A 131 -12.05 -17.79 8.53
CA TYR A 131 -13.15 -17.52 9.46
C TYR A 131 -14.18 -16.60 8.82
N GLU A 132 -15.36 -16.54 9.43
CA GLU A 132 -16.52 -15.85 8.85
C GLU A 132 -16.86 -14.59 9.66
N ASN A 133 -17.01 -13.46 8.98
CA ASN A 133 -17.81 -12.36 9.48
C ASN A 133 -19.27 -12.63 9.11
N ARG A 134 -19.98 -13.29 10.03
CA ARG A 134 -21.39 -13.71 9.82
C ARG A 134 -22.36 -12.56 9.58
N ARG A 135 -22.07 -11.36 10.09
CA ARG A 135 -22.95 -10.19 9.90
C ARG A 135 -22.92 -9.71 8.46
N ALA A 136 -21.73 -9.70 7.86
CA ALA A 136 -21.51 -9.28 6.47
C ALA A 136 -21.62 -10.43 5.47
N GLY A 137 -21.68 -11.70 5.92
CA GLY A 137 -21.72 -12.86 5.05
C GLY A 137 -20.43 -13.09 4.26
N VAL A 138 -19.29 -12.60 4.78
CA VAL A 138 -17.98 -12.75 4.13
C VAL A 138 -17.08 -13.72 4.90
N LYS A 139 -16.30 -14.48 4.14
CA LYS A 139 -15.19 -15.30 4.64
C LYS A 139 -13.88 -14.56 4.48
N LEU A 140 -13.08 -14.56 5.53
CA LEU A 140 -11.78 -13.91 5.61
C LEU A 140 -10.70 -14.99 5.73
N ALA A 141 -9.77 -15.00 4.79
CA ALA A 141 -8.64 -15.90 4.77
C ALA A 141 -7.43 -15.25 5.40
N GLY A 142 -6.62 -16.04 6.09
CA GLY A 142 -5.44 -15.54 6.78
C GLY A 142 -4.44 -16.64 7.11
N THR A 143 -3.36 -16.22 7.76
CA THR A 143 -2.37 -17.12 8.35
C THR A 143 -2.26 -16.82 9.84
N LEU A 144 -2.39 -17.84 10.67
CA LEU A 144 -2.10 -17.79 12.11
C LEU A 144 -0.71 -18.39 12.35
N THR A 145 0.22 -17.61 12.93
CA THR A 145 1.52 -18.12 13.36
C THR A 145 1.55 -18.31 14.88
N LEU A 146 2.03 -19.46 15.33
CA LEU A 146 2.01 -19.87 16.74
C LEU A 146 3.42 -20.26 17.23
N PRO A 147 3.86 -19.76 18.40
CA PRO A 147 5.08 -20.25 19.04
C PRO A 147 5.03 -21.77 19.27
N ARG A 148 6.18 -22.45 19.24
CA ARG A 148 6.26 -23.91 19.52
C ARG A 148 6.24 -24.25 21.01
N SER A 149 6.45 -23.28 21.90
CA SER A 149 6.37 -23.50 23.35
C SER A 149 4.93 -23.84 23.76
N PRO A 150 4.68 -24.38 24.96
CA PRO A 150 3.32 -24.48 25.47
C PRO A 150 2.67 -23.09 25.61
N GLY A 151 1.41 -22.97 25.19
CA GLY A 151 0.57 -21.78 25.42
C GLY A 151 -0.16 -21.83 26.78
N PRO A 152 -1.22 -21.01 26.96
CA PRO A 152 -1.79 -20.08 25.97
C PRO A 152 -0.88 -18.85 25.73
N PHE A 153 -0.96 -18.26 24.53
CA PHE A 153 -0.14 -17.11 24.13
C PHE A 153 -0.93 -15.80 24.09
N PRO A 154 -0.31 -14.64 24.41
CA PRO A 154 -0.83 -13.38 23.92
C PRO A 154 -0.89 -13.39 22.39
N ALA A 155 -1.91 -12.76 21.81
CA ALA A 155 -2.12 -12.73 20.37
C ALA A 155 -2.29 -11.31 19.85
N VAL A 156 -1.89 -11.09 18.60
CA VAL A 156 -2.21 -9.87 17.87
C VAL A 156 -2.81 -10.15 16.51
N LEU A 157 -3.79 -9.34 16.11
CA LEU A 157 -4.31 -9.29 14.75
C LEU A 157 -3.71 -8.06 14.04
N LEU A 158 -3.09 -8.28 12.87
CA LEU A 158 -2.51 -7.19 12.06
C LEU A 158 -3.55 -6.63 11.08
N ILE A 159 -3.69 -5.32 11.03
CA ILE A 159 -4.67 -4.59 10.21
C ILE A 159 -3.90 -3.70 9.22
N THR A 160 -4.08 -3.99 7.94
CA THR A 160 -3.38 -3.37 6.80
C THR A 160 -3.78 -1.90 6.63
N GLY A 161 -2.97 -1.18 5.83
CA GLY A 161 -3.29 0.17 5.36
C GLY A 161 -4.39 0.23 4.32
N SER A 162 -4.43 1.33 3.57
CA SER A 162 -5.50 1.59 2.61
C SER A 162 -5.33 0.85 1.27
N GLY A 163 -6.46 0.60 0.61
CA GLY A 163 -6.54 -0.13 -0.65
C GLY A 163 -6.61 -1.65 -0.46
N PRO A 164 -6.66 -2.43 -1.55
CA PRO A 164 -6.65 -3.89 -1.47
C PRO A 164 -5.27 -4.41 -1.05
N GLN A 165 -5.14 -4.97 0.15
CA GLN A 165 -3.89 -5.55 0.65
C GLN A 165 -4.01 -7.05 0.89
N ASP A 166 -2.92 -7.78 0.62
CA ASP A 166 -2.77 -9.15 1.10
C ASP A 166 -2.41 -9.15 2.60
N ARG A 167 -2.48 -10.32 3.24
CA ARG A 167 -2.12 -10.48 4.66
C ARG A 167 -0.69 -10.07 5.03
N ASN A 168 0.17 -9.80 4.06
CA ASN A 168 1.55 -9.38 4.30
C ASN A 168 1.74 -7.88 4.18
N GLU A 169 0.70 -7.14 3.82
CA GLU A 169 0.75 -5.72 3.45
C GLU A 169 1.80 -5.48 2.35
N THR A 170 1.72 -6.28 1.28
CA THR A 170 2.72 -6.26 0.22
C THR A 170 2.75 -4.92 -0.51
N VAL A 171 3.85 -4.16 -0.36
CA VAL A 171 4.05 -2.85 -1.00
C VAL A 171 5.46 -2.70 -1.54
N ALA A 172 5.60 -2.37 -2.82
CA ALA A 172 6.91 -2.19 -3.48
C ALA A 172 7.89 -3.38 -3.25
N GLY A 173 7.35 -4.60 -3.21
CA GLY A 173 8.08 -5.84 -2.94
C GLY A 173 8.50 -6.04 -1.47
N HIS A 174 8.04 -5.20 -0.54
CA HIS A 174 8.19 -5.42 0.90
C HIS A 174 6.98 -6.15 1.47
N ARG A 175 7.21 -6.98 2.49
CA ARG A 175 6.17 -7.71 3.23
C ARG A 175 6.26 -7.40 4.74
N PRO A 176 5.95 -6.16 5.18
CA PRO A 176 6.17 -5.73 6.55
C PRO A 176 5.42 -6.58 7.58
N PHE A 177 4.20 -7.02 7.29
CA PHE A 177 3.46 -7.88 8.22
C PHE A 177 4.02 -9.29 8.31
N LEU A 178 4.66 -9.81 7.26
CA LEU A 178 5.40 -11.08 7.34
C LEU A 178 6.63 -10.97 8.25
N VAL A 179 7.40 -9.88 8.12
CA VAL A 179 8.56 -9.62 8.97
C VAL A 179 8.15 -9.40 10.43
N LEU A 180 7.10 -8.63 10.66
CA LEU A 180 6.57 -8.38 12.00
C LEU A 180 6.05 -9.68 12.63
N ALA A 181 5.26 -10.48 11.91
CA ALA A 181 4.77 -11.76 12.43
C ALA A 181 5.89 -12.73 12.78
N ASP A 182 6.90 -12.90 11.93
CA ASP A 182 8.07 -13.73 12.26
C ASP A 182 8.77 -13.24 13.53
N TYR A 183 8.99 -11.93 13.65
CA TYR A 183 9.67 -11.33 14.79
C TYR A 183 8.92 -11.54 16.11
N LEU A 184 7.60 -11.34 16.10
CA LEU A 184 6.72 -11.48 17.27
C LEU A 184 6.51 -12.95 17.64
N THR A 185 6.29 -13.84 16.67
CA THR A 185 6.09 -15.27 16.94
C THR A 185 7.33 -15.95 17.50
N ARG A 186 8.53 -15.54 17.07
CA ARG A 186 9.80 -15.96 17.72
C ARG A 186 9.92 -15.54 19.19
N ARG A 187 9.11 -14.58 19.65
CA ARG A 187 9.11 -14.01 21.00
C ARG A 187 7.89 -14.42 21.84
N GLY A 188 7.18 -15.48 21.42
CA GLY A 188 6.09 -16.05 22.21
C GLY A 188 4.73 -15.36 22.01
N ILE A 189 4.56 -14.61 20.92
CA ILE A 189 3.30 -13.93 20.59
C ILE A 189 2.67 -14.58 19.36
N ALA A 190 1.43 -15.04 19.46
CA ALA A 190 0.68 -15.52 18.32
C ALA A 190 0.27 -14.36 17.40
N VAL A 191 0.32 -14.55 16.08
CA VAL A 191 0.00 -13.47 15.13
C VAL A 191 -0.98 -13.95 14.07
N LEU A 192 -2.13 -13.28 13.97
CA LEU A 192 -3.08 -13.46 12.89
C LEU A 192 -2.90 -12.35 11.85
N ARG A 193 -2.63 -12.78 10.62
CA ARG A 193 -2.56 -11.92 9.44
C ARG A 193 -3.69 -12.30 8.49
N VAL A 194 -4.37 -11.34 7.91
CA VAL A 194 -5.62 -11.56 7.19
C VAL A 194 -5.57 -10.85 5.85
N ASP A 195 -5.99 -11.52 4.77
CA ASP A 195 -6.19 -10.85 3.49
C ASP A 195 -7.43 -9.96 3.61
N ASP A 196 -7.35 -8.73 3.10
CA ASP A 196 -8.48 -7.83 3.13
C ASP A 196 -9.69 -8.41 2.39
N ARG A 197 -10.88 -7.93 2.73
CA ARG A 197 -12.12 -8.32 2.07
C ARG A 197 -11.99 -8.23 0.54
N GLY A 198 -12.27 -9.33 -0.16
CA GLY A 198 -12.16 -9.42 -1.62
C GLY A 198 -10.72 -9.50 -2.16
N VAL A 199 -9.72 -9.71 -1.30
CA VAL A 199 -8.31 -9.90 -1.66
C VAL A 199 -7.86 -11.31 -1.28
N GLY A 200 -6.94 -11.89 -2.06
CA GLY A 200 -6.34 -13.19 -1.76
C GLY A 200 -7.40 -14.29 -1.62
N GLY A 201 -7.43 -14.96 -0.46
CA GLY A 201 -8.42 -16.00 -0.16
C GLY A 201 -9.75 -15.48 0.42
N SER A 202 -9.85 -14.18 0.70
CA SER A 202 -11.04 -13.55 1.30
C SER A 202 -12.11 -13.27 0.25
N THR A 203 -13.37 -13.51 0.61
CA THR A 203 -14.53 -13.18 -0.23
C THR A 203 -15.01 -11.74 -0.01
N GLY A 204 -15.98 -11.29 -0.81
CA GLY A 204 -16.56 -9.96 -0.69
C GLY A 204 -15.90 -8.95 -1.62
N SER A 205 -16.10 -7.66 -1.37
CA SER A 205 -15.62 -6.58 -2.21
C SER A 205 -15.03 -5.46 -1.34
N VAL A 206 -13.76 -5.12 -1.58
CA VAL A 206 -13.09 -3.98 -0.93
C VAL A 206 -13.70 -2.65 -1.39
N THR A 207 -14.15 -2.57 -2.65
CA THR A 207 -14.62 -1.31 -3.24
C THR A 207 -15.99 -0.88 -2.72
N ASP A 208 -16.77 -1.83 -2.20
CA ASP A 208 -18.12 -1.60 -1.67
C ASP A 208 -18.12 -1.44 -0.15
N ALA A 209 -16.95 -1.49 0.48
CA ALA A 209 -16.77 -1.47 1.93
C ALA A 209 -16.12 -0.15 2.40
N THR A 210 -16.25 0.13 3.69
CA THR A 210 -15.65 1.27 4.39
C THR A 210 -14.79 0.79 5.56
N SER A 211 -14.03 1.69 6.18
CA SER A 211 -13.29 1.37 7.40
C SER A 211 -14.20 0.92 8.57
N GLN A 212 -15.50 1.23 8.54
CA GLN A 212 -16.46 0.68 9.52
C GLN A 212 -16.69 -0.81 9.33
N ASP A 213 -16.80 -1.25 8.08
CA ASP A 213 -16.96 -2.64 7.70
C ASP A 213 -15.70 -3.45 8.03
N PHE A 214 -14.52 -2.87 7.76
CA PHE A 214 -13.24 -3.48 8.11
C PHE A 214 -13.07 -3.62 9.62
N ALA A 215 -13.58 -2.68 10.42
CA ALA A 215 -13.60 -2.86 11.88
C ALA A 215 -14.48 -4.04 12.33
N GLU A 216 -15.55 -4.38 11.59
CA GLU A 216 -16.32 -5.61 11.87
C GLU A 216 -15.57 -6.88 11.47
N ASP A 217 -14.82 -6.84 10.35
CA ASP A 217 -13.96 -7.93 9.91
C ASP A 217 -12.86 -8.22 10.95
N VAL A 218 -12.27 -7.17 11.52
CA VAL A 218 -11.32 -7.25 12.64
C VAL A 218 -11.95 -7.91 13.86
N LEU A 219 -13.17 -7.51 14.26
CA LEU A 219 -13.87 -8.12 15.40
C LEU A 219 -14.22 -9.60 15.16
N ALA A 220 -14.52 -9.99 13.92
CA ALA A 220 -14.69 -11.40 13.57
C ALA A 220 -13.37 -12.20 13.75
N GLY A 221 -12.23 -11.58 13.42
CA GLY A 221 -10.90 -12.15 13.66
C GLY A 221 -10.54 -12.27 15.14
N VAL A 222 -10.87 -11.25 15.95
CA VAL A 222 -10.74 -11.32 17.43
C VAL A 222 -11.60 -12.46 17.98
N ALA A 223 -12.86 -12.58 17.53
CA ALA A 223 -13.73 -13.67 17.95
C ALA A 223 -13.20 -15.05 17.52
N TYR A 224 -12.54 -15.15 16.35
CA TYR A 224 -11.85 -16.36 15.93
C TYR A 224 -10.68 -16.71 16.88
N LEU A 225 -9.80 -15.75 17.17
CA LEU A 225 -8.67 -15.93 18.08
C LEU A 225 -9.12 -16.37 19.49
N LYS A 226 -10.17 -15.77 20.04
CA LYS A 226 -10.72 -16.14 21.37
C LYS A 226 -11.16 -17.60 21.49
N ARG A 227 -11.49 -18.25 20.37
CA ARG A 227 -11.92 -19.66 20.35
C ARG A 227 -10.77 -20.65 20.20
N ARG A 228 -9.54 -20.17 19.99
CA ARG A 228 -8.35 -21.01 19.83
C ARG A 228 -7.81 -21.38 21.22
N PRO A 229 -7.65 -22.68 21.54
CA PRO A 229 -7.11 -23.10 22.83
C PRO A 229 -5.65 -22.68 23.05
N GLU A 230 -4.92 -22.35 21.97
CA GLU A 230 -3.55 -21.87 22.02
C GLU A 230 -3.45 -20.40 22.43
N ILE A 231 -4.55 -19.64 22.43
CA ILE A 231 -4.58 -18.19 22.63
C ILE A 231 -5.16 -17.87 24.00
N ASP A 232 -4.52 -16.93 24.70
CA ASP A 232 -5.07 -16.34 25.91
C ASP A 232 -6.16 -15.33 25.52
N PRO A 233 -7.44 -15.60 25.83
CA PRO A 233 -8.54 -14.74 25.39
C PRO A 233 -8.56 -13.37 26.07
N GLU A 234 -7.79 -13.16 27.14
CA GLU A 234 -7.66 -11.87 27.83
C GLU A 234 -6.49 -11.03 27.28
N GLN A 235 -5.66 -11.59 26.40
CA GLN A 235 -4.44 -10.96 25.87
C GLN A 235 -4.44 -10.86 24.35
N ILE A 236 -5.55 -10.40 23.77
CA ILE A 236 -5.69 -10.18 22.32
C ILE A 236 -5.59 -8.68 22.02
N GLY A 237 -4.56 -8.30 21.28
CA GLY A 237 -4.35 -6.92 20.83
C GLY A 237 -4.52 -6.73 19.32
N LEU A 238 -4.56 -5.47 18.91
CA LEU A 238 -4.60 -5.07 17.50
C LEU A 238 -3.36 -4.26 17.13
N ILE A 239 -2.79 -4.51 15.95
CA ILE A 239 -1.73 -3.67 15.38
C ILE A 239 -2.19 -3.18 14.01
N GLY A 240 -2.39 -1.88 13.88
CA GLY A 240 -2.87 -1.26 12.65
C GLY A 240 -1.83 -0.36 12.02
N HIS A 241 -1.59 -0.52 10.71
CA HIS A 241 -0.73 0.37 9.93
C HIS A 241 -1.56 1.34 9.07
N SER A 242 -1.19 2.62 9.03
CA SER A 242 -1.89 3.64 8.25
C SER A 242 -3.40 3.64 8.54
N GLU A 243 -4.24 3.27 7.57
CA GLU A 243 -5.70 3.15 7.78
C GLU A 243 -6.05 2.08 8.84
N GLY A 244 -5.30 0.99 8.92
CA GLY A 244 -5.44 0.00 9.98
C GLY A 244 -5.32 0.60 11.38
N GLY A 245 -4.52 1.67 11.53
CA GLY A 245 -4.40 2.43 12.78
C GLY A 245 -5.61 3.32 13.11
N LEU A 246 -6.48 3.59 12.12
CA LEU A 246 -7.81 4.18 12.33
C LEU A 246 -8.86 3.11 12.63
N ILE A 247 -8.73 1.93 12.01
CA ILE A 247 -9.63 0.79 12.17
C ILE A 247 -9.47 0.15 13.56
N ALA A 248 -8.24 0.06 14.10
CA ALA A 248 -7.99 -0.50 15.43
C ALA A 248 -8.80 0.20 16.55
N PRO A 249 -8.75 1.55 16.70
CA PRO A 249 -9.62 2.27 17.62
C PRO A 249 -11.12 2.04 17.38
N LEU A 250 -11.57 2.00 16.12
CA LEU A 250 -12.97 1.72 15.79
C LEU A 250 -13.42 0.35 16.29
N ALA A 251 -12.58 -0.68 16.20
CA ALA A 251 -12.84 -2.00 16.74
C ALA A 251 -12.77 -2.00 18.28
N ALA A 252 -11.75 -1.37 18.87
CA ALA A 252 -11.53 -1.30 20.32
C ALA A 252 -12.70 -0.70 21.09
N ILE A 253 -13.34 0.34 20.56
CA ILE A 253 -14.51 0.94 21.24
C ILE A 253 -15.79 0.12 21.12
N ARG A 254 -15.80 -0.94 20.30
CA ARG A 254 -16.95 -1.83 20.05
C ARG A 254 -16.83 -3.16 20.80
N SER A 255 -15.68 -3.46 21.40
CA SER A 255 -15.45 -4.70 22.12
C SER A 255 -14.47 -4.53 23.27
N SER A 256 -14.88 -4.99 24.46
CA SER A 256 -14.01 -5.08 25.63
C SER A 256 -12.99 -6.23 25.55
N ASP A 257 -13.04 -7.04 24.50
CA ASP A 257 -12.12 -8.17 24.28
C ASP A 257 -10.74 -7.74 23.77
N ILE A 258 -10.56 -6.46 23.46
CA ILE A 258 -9.32 -5.92 22.93
C ILE A 258 -8.49 -5.42 24.10
N ALA A 259 -7.44 -6.17 24.41
CA ALA A 259 -6.55 -5.93 25.55
C ALA A 259 -5.73 -4.65 25.36
N PHE A 260 -5.34 -4.33 24.13
CA PHE A 260 -4.51 -3.18 23.79
C PHE A 260 -4.50 -2.91 22.27
N ILE A 261 -4.07 -1.71 21.85
CA ILE A 261 -3.88 -1.36 20.43
C ILE A 261 -2.53 -0.70 20.13
N ILE A 262 -1.97 -0.99 18.95
CA ILE A 262 -0.73 -0.38 18.43
C ILE A 262 -1.05 0.30 17.09
N LEU A 263 -0.77 1.60 17.01
CA LEU A 263 -1.07 2.47 15.89
C LEU A 263 0.23 2.85 15.18
N MET A 264 0.52 2.22 14.04
CA MET A 264 1.71 2.49 13.23
C MET A 264 1.36 3.46 12.10
N SER A 265 2.01 4.64 12.08
CA SER A 265 1.80 5.66 11.04
C SER A 265 0.32 6.01 10.82
N ALA A 266 -0.46 6.04 11.91
CA ALA A 266 -1.92 6.11 11.90
C ALA A 266 -2.46 7.55 11.84
N PRO A 267 -3.56 7.83 11.11
CA PRO A 267 -4.16 9.16 11.07
C PRO A 267 -4.91 9.49 12.38
N GLY A 268 -4.59 10.66 12.92
CA GLY A 268 -5.20 11.29 14.10
C GLY A 268 -5.96 12.59 13.79
N LEU A 269 -5.97 13.01 12.53
CA LEU A 269 -6.72 14.17 12.02
C LEU A 269 -7.87 13.70 11.10
N PRO A 270 -8.87 14.55 10.81
CA PRO A 270 -9.85 14.29 9.78
C PRO A 270 -9.23 13.88 8.45
N GLY A 271 -9.85 12.94 7.73
CA GLY A 271 -9.25 12.40 6.50
C GLY A 271 -8.98 13.46 5.42
N GLU A 272 -9.82 14.48 5.31
CA GLU A 272 -9.54 15.65 4.45
C GLU A 272 -8.21 16.33 4.80
N ASP A 273 -7.95 16.57 6.09
CA ASP A 273 -6.71 17.22 6.53
C ASP A 273 -5.51 16.33 6.24
N ILE A 274 -5.61 15.03 6.50
CA ILE A 274 -4.56 14.05 6.18
C ILE A 274 -4.25 14.04 4.68
N LEU A 275 -5.26 13.96 3.82
CA LEU A 275 -5.08 13.91 2.37
C LEU A 275 -4.42 15.19 1.82
N LEU A 276 -4.84 16.36 2.33
CA LEU A 276 -4.26 17.64 1.92
C LEU A 276 -2.81 17.80 2.43
N LEU A 277 -2.53 17.40 3.67
CA LEU A 277 -1.18 17.41 4.24
C LEU A 277 -0.26 16.45 3.47
N GLN A 278 -0.73 15.24 3.19
CA GLN A 278 -0.01 14.23 2.42
C GLN A 278 0.38 14.76 1.04
N ALA A 279 -0.59 15.29 0.30
CA ALA A 279 -0.33 15.79 -1.05
C ALA A 279 0.68 16.94 -1.05
N ALA A 280 0.59 17.87 -0.10
CA ALA A 280 1.51 18.98 0.03
C ALA A 280 2.92 18.53 0.43
N ALA A 281 3.04 17.61 1.39
CA ALA A 281 4.31 17.07 1.87
C ALA A 281 5.06 16.31 0.77
N ILE A 282 4.37 15.43 0.04
CA ILE A 282 4.95 14.68 -1.09
C ILE A 282 5.36 15.62 -2.23
N ALA A 283 4.50 16.58 -2.60
CA ALA A 283 4.82 17.54 -3.67
C ALA A 283 6.06 18.38 -3.31
N LYS A 284 6.14 18.86 -2.07
CA LYS A 284 7.30 19.62 -1.58
C LYS A 284 8.58 18.78 -1.59
N ALA A 285 8.52 17.55 -1.08
CA ALA A 285 9.68 16.64 -1.10
C ALA A 285 10.11 16.26 -2.53
N SER A 286 9.18 16.31 -3.49
CA SER A 286 9.44 16.11 -4.92
C SER A 286 9.98 17.36 -5.64
N GLY A 287 10.21 18.46 -4.92
CA GLY A 287 10.74 19.70 -5.49
C GLY A 287 9.71 20.60 -6.17
N ALA A 288 8.40 20.39 -5.93
CA ALA A 288 7.36 21.29 -6.43
C ALA A 288 7.48 22.68 -5.79
N SER A 289 7.19 23.74 -6.55
CA SER A 289 7.10 25.10 -6.02
C SER A 289 5.83 25.29 -5.19
N ASP A 290 5.82 26.34 -4.35
CA ASP A 290 4.67 26.68 -3.52
C ASP A 290 3.41 26.96 -4.37
N ASP A 291 3.55 27.53 -5.57
CA ASP A 291 2.44 27.76 -6.50
C ASP A 291 1.83 26.44 -7.01
N VAL A 292 2.66 25.44 -7.30
CA VAL A 292 2.19 24.11 -7.72
C VAL A 292 1.42 23.44 -6.59
N ILE A 293 1.94 23.54 -5.36
CA ILE A 293 1.29 22.99 -4.17
C ILE A 293 -0.04 23.69 -3.90
N ALA A 294 -0.07 25.02 -4.02
CA ALA A 294 -1.27 25.83 -3.81
C ALA A 294 -2.39 25.48 -4.81
N ILE A 295 -2.05 25.35 -6.10
CA ILE A 295 -3.03 24.96 -7.14
C ILE A 295 -3.54 23.54 -6.91
N ASN A 296 -2.65 22.58 -6.64
CA ASN A 296 -3.06 21.21 -6.36
C ASN A 296 -4.02 21.16 -5.16
N ARG A 297 -3.70 21.88 -4.08
CA ARG A 297 -4.55 21.98 -2.89
C ARG A 297 -5.92 22.59 -3.22
N ALA A 298 -5.97 23.64 -4.04
CA ALA A 298 -7.22 24.27 -4.45
C ALA A 298 -8.12 23.31 -5.25
N ILE A 299 -7.53 22.56 -6.19
CA ILE A 299 -8.26 21.54 -6.98
C ILE A 299 -8.78 20.43 -6.07
N GLN A 300 -7.94 19.89 -5.18
CA GLN A 300 -8.35 18.83 -4.26
C GLN A 300 -9.45 19.27 -3.31
N LYS A 301 -9.31 20.45 -2.69
CA LYS A 301 -10.34 20.99 -1.79
C LYS A 301 -11.67 21.15 -2.50
N ARG A 302 -11.66 21.60 -3.77
CA ARG A 302 -12.88 21.71 -4.57
C ARG A 302 -13.53 20.36 -4.81
N ILE A 303 -12.76 19.35 -5.19
CA ILE A 303 -13.23 17.96 -5.35
C ILE A 303 -13.83 17.46 -4.03
N PHE A 304 -13.12 17.62 -2.91
CA PHE A 304 -13.55 17.16 -1.60
C PHE A 304 -14.83 17.88 -1.13
N ASP A 305 -14.92 19.19 -1.32
CA ASP A 305 -16.11 19.97 -0.98
C ASP A 305 -17.34 19.50 -1.78
N MET A 306 -17.18 19.12 -3.06
CA MET A 306 -18.26 18.52 -3.84
C MET A 306 -18.67 17.14 -3.34
N VAL A 307 -17.69 16.28 -3.04
CA VAL A 307 -17.91 14.92 -2.53
C VAL A 307 -18.65 14.95 -1.19
N LYS A 308 -18.29 15.86 -0.28
CA LYS A 308 -18.92 16.04 1.03
C LYS A 308 -20.35 16.59 0.97
N ARG A 309 -20.63 17.50 0.02
CA ARG A 309 -21.95 18.17 -0.10
C ARG A 309 -22.98 17.37 -0.90
N SER A 310 -22.52 16.40 -1.68
CA SER A 310 -23.38 15.66 -2.60
C SER A 310 -23.68 14.27 -2.06
N GLU A 311 -24.96 13.93 -2.05
CA GLU A 311 -25.39 12.54 -1.91
C GLU A 311 -24.69 11.64 -2.95
N ALA A 312 -24.38 10.41 -2.55
CA ALA A 312 -23.53 9.52 -3.34
C ALA A 312 -24.10 9.22 -4.73
N ASP A 313 -25.43 9.07 -4.83
CA ASP A 313 -26.20 8.81 -6.05
C ASP A 313 -26.31 10.03 -6.99
N ARG A 314 -26.01 11.24 -6.51
CA ARG A 314 -26.19 12.49 -7.26
C ARG A 314 -24.90 13.03 -7.89
N LEU A 315 -23.74 12.60 -7.40
CA LEU A 315 -22.45 13.07 -7.91
C LEU A 315 -21.88 12.07 -8.91
N THR A 316 -21.87 12.44 -10.19
CA THR A 316 -21.28 11.63 -11.26
C THR A 316 -19.85 12.05 -11.59
N GLU A 317 -19.10 11.17 -12.27
CA GLU A 317 -17.76 11.49 -12.77
C GLU A 317 -17.76 12.73 -13.68
N GLU A 318 -18.78 12.86 -14.54
CA GLU A 318 -18.95 13.96 -15.47
C GLU A 318 -19.13 15.28 -14.74
N ARG A 319 -20.03 15.33 -13.75
CA ARG A 319 -20.29 16.56 -12.98
C ARG A 319 -19.04 17.02 -12.22
N LEU A 320 -18.31 16.09 -11.63
CA LEU A 320 -17.07 16.39 -10.92
C LEU A 320 -15.99 16.91 -11.89
N ARG A 321 -15.88 16.31 -13.08
CA ARG A 321 -14.96 16.72 -14.14
C ARG A 321 -15.29 18.11 -14.68
N GLU A 322 -16.55 18.36 -15.00
CA GLU A 322 -17.04 19.65 -15.51
C GLU A 322 -16.73 20.78 -14.52
N ASP A 323 -17.01 20.57 -13.23
CA ASP A 323 -16.77 21.57 -12.20
C ASP A 323 -15.27 21.88 -12.01
N VAL A 324 -14.41 20.85 -12.00
CA VAL A 324 -12.96 21.03 -11.93
C VAL A 324 -12.44 21.75 -13.17
N MET A 325 -12.90 21.37 -14.37
CA MET A 325 -12.47 22.02 -15.61
C MET A 325 -12.93 23.47 -15.71
N ALA A 326 -14.15 23.78 -15.24
CA ALA A 326 -14.67 25.14 -15.15
C ALA A 326 -13.83 25.99 -14.20
N PHE A 327 -13.41 25.44 -13.06
CA PHE A 327 -12.48 26.11 -12.15
C PHE A 327 -11.13 26.38 -12.81
N ILE A 328 -10.54 25.38 -13.46
CA ILE A 328 -9.25 25.54 -14.15
C ILE A 328 -9.34 26.61 -15.25
N ALA A 329 -10.45 26.70 -15.98
CA ALA A 329 -10.64 27.70 -17.03
C ALA A 329 -10.63 29.15 -16.51
N GLN A 330 -10.98 29.37 -15.24
CA GLN A 330 -11.02 30.68 -14.59
C GLN A 330 -9.68 31.10 -13.95
N LEU A 331 -8.69 30.20 -13.87
CA LEU A 331 -7.37 30.54 -13.32
C LEU A 331 -6.60 31.51 -14.21
N PRO A 332 -5.66 32.31 -13.68
CA PRO A 332 -4.69 33.06 -14.49
C PRO A 332 -3.90 32.14 -15.44
N GLU A 333 -3.47 32.64 -16.60
CA GLU A 333 -2.87 31.78 -17.65
C GLU A 333 -1.62 31.01 -17.19
N GLU A 334 -0.79 31.64 -16.35
CA GLU A 334 0.38 31.01 -15.72
C GLU A 334 -0.02 29.80 -14.85
N GLN A 335 -1.13 29.93 -14.13
CA GLN A 335 -1.69 28.88 -13.27
C GLN A 335 -2.41 27.79 -14.08
N LYS A 336 -3.03 28.12 -15.21
CA LYS A 336 -3.65 27.11 -16.10
C LYS A 336 -2.64 26.09 -16.59
N ASN A 337 -1.42 26.51 -16.91
CA ASN A 337 -0.37 25.59 -17.35
C ASN A 337 0.03 24.59 -16.28
N ILE A 338 0.06 25.02 -15.01
CA ILE A 338 0.27 24.14 -13.86
C ILE A 338 -0.93 23.21 -13.69
N ALA A 339 -2.15 23.76 -13.70
CA ALA A 339 -3.39 23.00 -13.49
C ALA A 339 -3.61 21.91 -14.55
N ARG A 340 -3.25 22.17 -15.83
CA ARG A 340 -3.28 21.19 -16.92
C ARG A 340 -2.38 19.96 -16.68
N ARG A 341 -1.38 20.04 -15.81
CA ARG A 341 -0.58 18.86 -15.44
C ARG A 341 -1.38 17.86 -14.61
N PHE A 342 -2.34 18.35 -13.81
CA PHE A 342 -3.19 17.51 -12.95
C PHE A 342 -4.39 16.92 -13.69
N THR A 343 -4.79 17.47 -14.84
CA THR A 343 -5.91 16.92 -15.63
C THR A 343 -5.60 15.55 -16.21
N ALA A 344 -4.32 15.24 -16.44
CA ALA A 344 -3.87 13.92 -16.91
C ALA A 344 -4.23 12.79 -15.92
N THR A 345 -4.19 13.06 -14.61
CA THR A 345 -4.52 12.08 -13.56
C THR A 345 -5.96 12.21 -13.04
N LEU A 346 -6.68 13.25 -13.45
CA LEU A 346 -7.99 13.61 -12.92
C LEU A 346 -9.02 12.47 -13.05
N ASN A 347 -9.07 11.77 -14.18
CA ASN A 347 -10.02 10.66 -14.37
C ASN A 347 -9.83 9.55 -13.33
N ARG A 348 -8.58 9.20 -13.01
CA ARG A 348 -8.29 8.19 -12.00
C ARG A 348 -8.66 8.69 -10.60
N GLN A 349 -8.35 9.95 -10.32
CA GLN A 349 -8.69 10.58 -9.04
C GLN A 349 -10.21 10.64 -8.83
N ILE A 350 -10.96 11.07 -9.84
CA ILE A 350 -12.43 11.14 -9.82
C ILE A 350 -13.04 9.79 -9.48
N LYS A 351 -12.58 8.71 -10.11
CA LYS A 351 -13.07 7.35 -9.81
C LYS A 351 -12.83 6.97 -8.35
N MET A 352 -11.65 7.26 -7.84
CA MET A 352 -11.29 6.94 -6.46
C MET A 352 -12.15 7.72 -5.45
N VAL A 353 -12.35 9.04 -5.66
CA VAL A 353 -13.06 9.87 -4.68
C VAL A 353 -14.57 9.59 -4.59
N LEU A 354 -15.13 8.90 -5.59
CA LEU A 354 -16.54 8.52 -5.60
C LEU A 354 -16.81 7.20 -4.89
N THR A 355 -15.77 6.43 -4.52
CA THR A 355 -15.94 5.15 -3.80
C THR A 355 -16.55 5.37 -2.40
N PRO A 356 -17.35 4.42 -1.89
CA PRO A 356 -17.85 4.44 -0.51
C PRO A 356 -16.71 4.63 0.51
N TRP A 357 -15.62 3.88 0.34
CA TRP A 357 -14.42 3.98 1.16
C TRP A 357 -13.87 5.41 1.22
N PHE A 358 -13.64 6.05 0.07
CA PHE A 358 -13.03 7.38 0.05
C PHE A 358 -13.94 8.41 0.71
N ARG A 359 -15.25 8.35 0.45
CA ARG A 359 -16.23 9.24 1.09
C ARG A 359 -16.21 9.12 2.61
N PHE A 360 -16.18 7.88 3.09
CA PHE A 360 -16.06 7.61 4.52
C PHE A 360 -14.75 8.18 5.07
N PHE A 361 -13.61 7.79 4.50
CA PHE A 361 -12.30 8.24 4.96
C PHE A 361 -12.19 9.76 4.96
N LEU A 362 -12.60 10.43 3.87
CA LEU A 362 -12.55 11.89 3.71
C LEU A 362 -13.29 12.63 4.84
N THR A 363 -14.44 12.12 5.26
CA THR A 363 -15.32 12.77 6.25
C THR A 363 -15.08 12.30 7.68
N TYR A 364 -14.38 11.19 7.85
CA TYR A 364 -14.17 10.61 9.16
C TYR A 364 -13.13 11.40 9.97
N ASP A 365 -13.49 11.71 11.21
CA ASP A 365 -12.61 12.27 12.23
C ASP A 365 -12.28 11.17 13.27
N PRO A 366 -11.01 10.76 13.43
CA PRO A 366 -10.64 9.73 14.40
C PRO A 366 -10.68 10.21 15.85
N ARG A 367 -10.64 11.53 16.12
CA ARG A 367 -10.50 12.05 17.49
C ARG A 367 -11.66 11.68 18.41
N PRO A 368 -12.95 11.77 18.00
CA PRO A 368 -14.06 11.31 18.84
C PRO A 368 -14.02 9.82 19.18
N THR A 369 -13.43 8.99 18.32
CA THR A 369 -13.26 7.55 18.56
C THR A 369 -12.08 7.31 19.51
N LEU A 370 -10.95 7.97 19.29
CA LEU A 370 -9.78 7.91 20.17
C LEU A 370 -10.12 8.33 21.60
N LYS A 371 -10.98 9.36 21.78
CA LYS A 371 -11.51 9.78 23.09
C LYS A 371 -12.28 8.68 23.85
N LYS A 372 -12.74 7.64 23.16
CA LYS A 372 -13.48 6.52 23.77
C LYS A 372 -12.61 5.29 23.99
N VAL A 373 -11.37 5.28 23.53
CA VAL A 373 -10.45 4.14 23.70
C VAL A 373 -9.97 4.11 25.16
N THR A 374 -10.28 3.02 25.86
CA THR A 374 -9.89 2.81 27.27
C THR A 374 -8.76 1.80 27.45
N CYS A 375 -8.51 0.93 26.47
CA CYS A 375 -7.37 0.01 26.51
C CYS A 375 -6.03 0.74 26.30
N PRO A 376 -4.89 0.15 26.69
CA PRO A 376 -3.57 0.73 26.46
C PRO A 376 -3.26 0.97 24.98
N VAL A 377 -2.56 2.07 24.68
CA VAL A 377 -2.26 2.50 23.30
C VAL A 377 -0.77 2.76 23.08
N LEU A 378 -0.17 2.11 22.08
CA LEU A 378 1.13 2.49 21.55
C LEU A 378 0.98 3.19 20.20
N VAL A 379 1.53 4.38 20.05
CA VAL A 379 1.56 5.12 18.78
C VAL A 379 3.01 5.17 18.29
N ILE A 380 3.26 4.70 17.07
CA ILE A 380 4.59 4.75 16.43
C ILE A 380 4.47 5.49 15.11
N SER A 381 5.34 6.47 14.86
CA SER A 381 5.38 7.16 13.56
C SER A 381 6.82 7.51 13.18
N GLY A 382 7.11 7.45 11.88
CA GLY A 382 8.39 7.89 11.33
C GLY A 382 8.46 9.42 11.25
N GLU A 383 9.58 10.02 11.63
CA GLU A 383 9.78 11.48 11.55
C GLU A 383 9.63 12.02 10.12
N ARG A 384 9.99 11.21 9.11
CA ARG A 384 9.94 11.55 7.68
C ARG A 384 8.72 10.93 6.99
N ASP A 385 7.69 10.56 7.74
CA ASP A 385 6.42 10.15 7.16
C ASP A 385 5.77 11.35 6.43
N LEU A 386 5.64 11.24 5.10
CA LEU A 386 5.00 12.25 4.25
C LEU A 386 3.52 11.92 3.95
N GLN A 387 3.05 10.73 4.32
CA GLN A 387 1.67 10.30 4.09
C GLN A 387 0.78 10.60 5.30
N VAL A 388 1.33 10.45 6.51
CA VAL A 388 0.68 10.86 7.75
C VAL A 388 1.67 11.72 8.54
N PRO A 389 1.85 12.99 8.15
CA PRO A 389 2.89 13.85 8.72
C PRO A 389 2.81 13.96 10.25
N PRO A 390 3.86 13.55 11.00
CA PRO A 390 3.77 13.38 12.45
C PRO A 390 3.64 14.69 13.22
N ARG A 391 4.05 15.82 12.61
CA ARG A 391 4.08 17.13 13.27
C ARG A 391 2.68 17.58 13.68
N GLU A 392 1.72 17.49 12.76
CA GLU A 392 0.32 17.84 13.00
C GLU A 392 -0.46 16.64 13.57
N ASN A 393 -0.09 15.43 13.17
CA ASN A 393 -0.85 14.22 13.45
C ASN A 393 -0.70 13.71 14.89
N LEU A 394 0.53 13.60 15.42
CA LEU A 394 0.76 13.02 16.75
C LEU A 394 0.12 13.84 17.89
N PRO A 395 0.21 15.19 17.90
CA PRO A 395 -0.47 15.98 18.92
C PRO A 395 -1.99 15.75 18.95
N ALA A 396 -2.62 15.57 17.78
CA ALA A 396 -4.07 15.32 17.71
C ALA A 396 -4.47 13.97 18.31
N ILE A 397 -3.63 12.93 18.15
CA ILE A 397 -3.85 11.64 18.80
C ILE A 397 -3.72 11.77 20.32
N VAL A 398 -2.67 12.44 20.79
CA VAL A 398 -2.42 12.67 22.23
C VAL A 398 -3.56 13.44 22.86
N GLU A 399 -3.97 14.57 22.28
CA GLU A 399 -5.08 15.39 22.78
C GLU A 399 -6.39 14.58 22.85
N ALA A 400 -6.64 13.71 21.86
CA ALA A 400 -7.81 12.86 21.88
C ALA A 400 -7.76 11.79 22.98
N LEU A 401 -6.62 11.11 23.17
CA LEU A 401 -6.46 10.11 24.24
C LEU A 401 -6.57 10.75 25.63
N GLU A 402 -5.87 11.86 25.87
CA GLU A 402 -5.92 12.59 27.14
C GLU A 402 -7.30 13.19 27.40
N GLY A 403 -7.93 13.77 26.37
CA GLY A 403 -9.30 14.28 26.46
C GLY A 403 -10.36 13.18 26.68
N GLY A 404 -10.01 11.92 26.41
CA GLY A 404 -10.81 10.74 26.75
C GLY A 404 -10.52 10.17 28.13
N GLY A 405 -9.52 10.69 28.84
CA GLY A 405 -9.06 10.18 30.13
C GLY A 405 -8.17 8.93 30.03
N ASN A 406 -7.70 8.57 28.84
CA ASN A 406 -6.75 7.47 28.69
C ASN A 406 -5.35 7.94 29.09
N SER A 407 -4.78 7.31 30.12
CA SER A 407 -3.43 7.60 30.63
C SER A 407 -2.44 6.47 30.42
N ASP A 408 -2.87 5.33 29.88
CA ASP A 408 -2.00 4.19 29.56
C ASP A 408 -1.64 4.23 28.07
N TYR A 409 -0.91 5.26 27.66
CA TYR A 409 -0.45 5.40 26.29
C TYR A 409 1.04 5.74 26.19
N GLN A 410 1.64 5.35 25.08
CA GLN A 410 3.02 5.71 24.73
C GLN A 410 3.07 6.21 23.29
N VAL A 411 3.74 7.33 23.04
CA VAL A 411 3.98 7.85 21.69
C VAL A 411 5.46 7.82 21.38
N VAL A 412 5.81 7.23 20.23
CA VAL A 412 7.18 7.12 19.75
C VAL A 412 7.28 7.70 18.34
N LYS A 413 8.04 8.78 18.20
CA LYS A 413 8.42 9.34 16.90
C LYS A 413 9.86 8.96 16.60
N LEU A 414 10.08 8.20 15.52
CA LEU A 414 11.39 7.62 15.20
C LEU A 414 12.14 8.46 14.14
N PRO A 415 13.32 9.00 14.45
CA PRO A 415 14.07 9.85 13.54
C PRO A 415 14.45 9.16 12.23
N GLY A 416 14.31 9.89 11.12
CA GLY A 416 14.73 9.41 9.79
C GLY A 416 13.94 8.25 9.20
N LEU A 417 12.84 7.80 9.82
CA LEU A 417 11.98 6.75 9.26
C LEU A 417 10.83 7.34 8.42
N ASN A 418 10.48 6.68 7.32
CA ASN A 418 9.36 7.02 6.45
C ASN A 418 8.02 6.43 6.97
N HIS A 419 6.98 6.50 6.14
CA HIS A 419 5.65 5.97 6.44
C HIS A 419 5.64 4.46 6.73
N LEU A 420 6.39 3.66 5.96
CA LEU A 420 6.57 2.22 6.18
C LEU A 420 7.51 1.90 7.35
N LEU A 421 7.93 2.92 8.11
CA LEU A 421 8.88 2.83 9.22
C LEU A 421 10.24 2.25 8.78
N GLN A 422 10.66 2.58 7.57
CA GLN A 422 11.98 2.25 7.01
C GLN A 422 12.90 3.46 7.08
N ARG A 423 14.21 3.22 7.22
CA ARG A 423 15.21 4.29 7.09
C ARG A 423 15.21 4.84 5.68
N CYS A 424 15.06 6.16 5.56
CA CYS A 424 14.83 6.83 4.29
C CYS A 424 15.67 8.12 4.16
N GLN A 425 15.78 8.66 2.95
CA GLN A 425 16.48 9.93 2.71
C GLN A 425 15.50 11.10 2.65
N THR A 426 14.43 10.96 1.89
CA THR A 426 13.44 12.03 1.68
C THR A 426 12.08 11.73 2.33
N GLY A 427 11.76 10.45 2.53
CA GLY A 427 10.42 10.01 2.95
C GLY A 427 9.44 9.81 1.79
N LEU A 428 9.88 10.03 0.54
CA LEU A 428 9.04 9.83 -0.64
C LEU A 428 8.69 8.35 -0.84
N PRO A 429 7.43 8.03 -1.23
CA PRO A 429 7.05 6.67 -1.60
C PRO A 429 7.88 6.04 -2.72
N ALA A 430 8.43 6.88 -3.62
CA ALA A 430 9.34 6.45 -4.68
C ALA A 430 10.66 5.83 -4.16
N GLU A 431 10.98 5.99 -2.87
CA GLU A 431 12.13 5.34 -2.26
C GLU A 431 11.85 3.87 -1.88
N TYR A 432 10.60 3.48 -1.65
CA TYR A 432 10.26 2.16 -1.06
C TYR A 432 10.92 1.02 -1.83
N ALA A 433 10.74 0.97 -3.14
CA ALA A 433 11.30 -0.11 -3.97
C ALA A 433 12.85 -0.18 -3.98
N LYS A 434 13.52 0.94 -3.65
CA LYS A 434 14.98 1.05 -3.60
C LYS A 434 15.54 0.71 -2.23
N ILE A 435 14.74 0.80 -1.18
CA ILE A 435 15.15 0.47 0.18
C ILE A 435 15.15 -1.06 0.32
N GLU A 436 16.19 -1.62 0.95
CA GLU A 436 16.24 -3.05 1.25
C GLU A 436 15.57 -3.38 2.58
N GLU A 437 15.68 -2.48 3.56
CA GLU A 437 15.02 -2.59 4.88
C GLU A 437 13.50 -2.57 4.71
N THR A 438 12.82 -3.64 5.10
CA THR A 438 11.35 -3.75 5.08
C THR A 438 10.69 -2.97 6.21
N ILE A 439 11.25 -3.04 7.41
CA ILE A 439 10.79 -2.30 8.59
C ILE A 439 11.97 -2.17 9.54
N ASN A 440 12.18 -1.00 10.14
CA ASN A 440 13.36 -0.79 10.97
C ASN A 440 13.35 -1.72 12.20
N PRO A 441 14.45 -2.44 12.52
CA PRO A 441 14.49 -3.37 13.66
C PRO A 441 14.10 -2.75 15.01
N VAL A 442 14.39 -1.46 15.23
CA VAL A 442 13.99 -0.76 16.46
C VAL A 442 12.47 -0.71 16.62
N VAL A 443 11.72 -0.62 15.52
CA VAL A 443 10.25 -0.66 15.54
C VAL A 443 9.78 -2.03 16.03
N LEU A 444 10.38 -3.11 15.50
CA LEU A 444 10.06 -4.49 15.89
C LEU A 444 10.31 -4.72 17.39
N GLU A 445 11.44 -4.22 17.90
CA GLU A 445 11.80 -4.27 19.32
C GLU A 445 10.78 -3.52 20.18
N ILE A 446 10.46 -2.26 19.84
CA ILE A 446 9.50 -1.45 20.59
C ILE A 446 8.13 -2.13 20.68
N ILE A 447 7.63 -2.67 19.56
CA ILE A 447 6.34 -3.37 19.50
C ILE A 447 6.37 -4.62 20.38
N ALA A 448 7.37 -5.49 20.22
CA ALA A 448 7.46 -6.73 20.98
C ALA A 448 7.57 -6.47 22.48
N ASP A 449 8.44 -5.54 22.88
CA ASP A 449 8.65 -5.20 24.28
C ASP A 449 7.39 -4.59 24.90
N TRP A 450 6.67 -3.75 24.16
CA TRP A 450 5.42 -3.17 24.63
C TRP A 450 4.34 -4.23 24.81
N ILE A 451 4.17 -5.15 23.84
CA ILE A 451 3.23 -6.28 23.97
C ILE A 451 3.57 -7.12 25.19
N LEU A 452 4.83 -7.53 25.35
CA LEU A 452 5.25 -8.38 26.46
C LEU A 452 5.13 -7.70 27.82
N ARG A 453 5.25 -6.37 27.91
CA ARG A 453 4.97 -5.64 29.14
C ARG A 453 3.49 -5.64 29.52
N HIS A 454 2.59 -5.54 28.55
CA HIS A 454 1.14 -5.53 28.80
C HIS A 454 0.58 -6.95 28.96
N ALA A 455 1.17 -7.94 28.28
CA ALA A 455 0.84 -9.35 28.42
C ALA A 455 1.22 -9.94 29.80
N ARG A 456 2.18 -9.33 30.50
CA ARG A 456 2.68 -9.79 31.82
C ARG A 456 2.01 -9.12 33.02
N ARG A 457 1.12 -8.13 32.81
CA ARG A 457 0.34 -7.55 33.91
C ARG A 457 -0.81 -8.52 34.25
N GLN A 458 -0.51 -9.48 35.12
CA GLN A 458 -1.48 -10.19 35.96
C GLN A 458 -1.13 -9.95 37.42
#